data_AF-A0A3N0ICC5-F1
#
_entry.id   AF-A0A3N0ICC5-F1
#
_cell.length_a   1.000
_cell.length_b   1.000
_cell.length_c   1.000
_cell.angle_alpha   90.00
_cell.angle_beta   90.00
_cell.angle_gamma   90.00
#
_symmetry.space_group_name_H-M   'P 1'
#
loop_
_entity.id
_entity.type
_entity.pdbx_description
1 polymer ?
#
loop_
_entity_poly.entity_id
_entity_poly.type
_entity_poly.pdbx_seq_one_letter_code
_entity_poly.pdbx_strand_id
1 'polypeptide(L)'
;MGEDEGRVLGSANDVSTSFDARAMSDSLFRALDDTFGADACDARERQAAERDRQRAMDSLRAASLRRVRRKYRTRRNVLAQMINDAISEYVRTCETAALDDTRKKMRMITSLRREDRYRAFLAMGSKDELLKRLGQTIDAAEAMIEINSPERFEAYYAAAAGCLAGRVSAMESIKVALADDEQSDASFANDPTCVDREDPDDAVARAIEDVYASCFGEKMRNAFEITGHDERRQKLVGEIEDVERRAMIEVQELMRSRARQIAGHCVGTIELPTFEGVACERAIGLGQLEVLLSEVRASYASYVRCVQQGGLACAFGVGLGSGRQGYVPILRLRQSLSDVYESDDCEFDVSEHFDIPDFYDEDAHAGGDDIDKAIKRMREFNAQPFRDVLVDDPAEHARQFWYGLKKLLVFAEDAIDIDERKWDAFVDRVEFAAQQAMVVFVRQMDAGQAFQFRRDLEDLLGSSE
;
A
#
# COMPACT_ATOMS: atom_id res chain seq x y z
N MET A 1 79.13 72.72 91.91
CA MET A 1 79.77 73.34 90.73
C MET A 1 78.74 73.23 89.61
N GLY A 2 77.73 74.09 89.49
CA GLY A 2 77.75 75.54 89.61
C GLY A 2 77.76 76.10 88.19
N GLU A 3 76.68 76.79 87.83
CA GLU A 3 76.59 77.84 86.78
C GLU A 3 76.54 77.30 85.32
N ASP A 4 75.83 77.88 84.36
CA ASP A 4 75.00 79.09 84.30
C ASP A 4 74.08 79.05 83.06
N GLU A 5 73.18 80.03 83.05
CA GLU A 5 72.10 80.41 82.14
C GLU A 5 72.38 80.50 80.63
N GLY A 6 71.31 80.36 79.84
CA GLY A 6 71.29 80.63 78.39
C GLY A 6 69.88 80.58 77.78
N ARG A 7 69.15 81.67 77.95
CA ARG A 7 67.73 81.93 77.65
C ARG A 7 67.42 82.08 76.14
N VAL A 8 66.15 81.85 75.77
CA VAL A 8 65.30 82.62 74.79
C VAL A 8 64.64 81.82 73.64
N LEU A 9 63.31 81.64 73.80
CA LEU A 9 62.15 81.82 72.88
C LEU A 9 62.11 81.19 71.47
N GLY A 10 60.98 80.53 71.17
CA GLY A 10 60.43 80.49 69.79
C GLY A 10 59.55 79.29 69.44
N SER A 11 58.24 79.46 69.59
CA SER A 11 57.16 78.62 69.05
C SER A 11 57.22 78.46 67.52
N ALA A 12 56.89 77.27 66.97
CA ALA A 12 55.89 77.09 65.90
C ALA A 12 55.88 75.67 65.29
N ASN A 13 54.65 75.20 65.04
CA ASN A 13 54.19 74.32 63.96
C ASN A 13 54.60 72.83 63.95
N ASP A 14 53.76 72.03 64.62
CA ASP A 14 53.36 70.71 64.14
C ASP A 14 52.51 70.85 62.87
N VAL A 15 53.10 70.60 61.69
CA VAL A 15 52.40 70.12 60.50
C VAL A 15 53.30 69.08 59.85
N SER A 16 53.11 67.81 60.22
CA SER A 16 53.69 66.69 59.48
C SER A 16 53.01 66.58 58.12
N THR A 17 53.71 66.98 57.06
CA THR A 17 53.37 66.59 55.69
C THR A 17 53.84 65.15 55.46
N SER A 18 53.04 64.16 55.88
CA SER A 18 53.25 62.78 55.45
C SER A 18 52.85 62.67 53.98
N PHE A 19 53.85 62.57 53.11
CA PHE A 19 53.68 62.16 51.72
C PHE A 19 53.16 60.72 51.70
N ASP A 20 51.84 60.56 51.54
CA ASP A 20 51.14 59.28 51.72
C ASP A 20 51.21 58.45 50.44
N ALA A 21 52.37 57.81 50.22
CA ALA A 21 52.65 56.99 49.04
C ALA A 21 51.63 55.85 48.83
N ARG A 22 50.96 55.40 49.91
CA ARG A 22 49.87 54.42 49.84
C ARG A 22 48.59 54.99 49.23
N ALA A 23 48.21 56.22 49.58
CA ALA A 23 47.01 56.85 49.00
C ALA A 23 47.18 57.14 47.50
N MET A 24 48.39 57.52 47.08
CA MET A 24 48.70 57.73 45.66
C MET A 24 48.78 56.40 44.89
N SER A 25 49.35 55.36 45.50
CA SER A 25 49.36 54.00 44.96
C SER A 25 47.94 53.44 44.79
N ASP A 26 47.08 53.57 45.79
CA ASP A 26 45.68 53.11 45.73
C ASP A 26 44.86 53.89 44.70
N SER A 27 45.12 55.19 44.54
CA SER A 27 44.52 56.00 43.48
C SER A 27 44.99 55.59 42.08
N LEU A 28 46.26 55.23 41.92
CA LEU A 28 46.81 54.73 40.66
C LEU A 28 46.27 53.33 40.32
N PHE A 29 46.18 52.43 41.30
CA PHE A 29 45.60 51.11 41.11
C PHE A 29 44.13 51.19 40.74
N ARG A 30 43.34 52.07 41.37
CA ARG A 30 41.93 52.30 40.96
C ARG A 30 41.82 52.89 39.56
N ALA A 31 42.65 53.87 39.20
CA ALA A 31 42.65 54.42 37.85
C ALA A 31 43.07 53.40 36.79
N LEU A 32 43.99 52.49 37.12
CA LEU A 32 44.39 51.36 36.27
C LEU A 32 43.28 50.31 36.18
N ASP A 33 42.59 49.97 37.27
CA ASP A 33 41.47 49.03 37.27
C ASP A 33 40.26 49.61 36.52
N ASP A 34 40.00 50.91 36.63
CA ASP A 34 38.91 51.59 35.91
C ASP A 34 39.20 51.68 34.39
N THR A 35 40.46 51.86 33.98
CA THR A 35 40.84 51.95 32.55
C THR A 35 41.05 50.58 31.92
N PHE A 36 41.89 49.73 32.50
CA PHE A 36 42.16 48.39 31.99
C PHE A 36 41.03 47.40 32.30
N GLY A 37 40.25 47.61 33.36
CA GLY A 37 39.06 46.81 33.67
C GLY A 37 37.87 47.15 32.79
N ALA A 38 37.65 48.42 32.43
CA ALA A 38 36.66 48.78 31.41
C ALA A 38 37.03 48.21 30.04
N ASP A 39 38.30 48.36 29.61
CA ASP A 39 38.79 47.77 28.37
C ASP A 39 38.71 46.23 28.36
N ALA A 40 38.96 45.59 29.50
CA ALA A 40 38.83 44.13 29.65
C ALA A 40 37.37 43.66 29.68
N CYS A 41 36.46 44.43 30.29
CA CYS A 41 35.02 44.18 30.25
C CYS A 41 34.48 44.33 28.83
N ASP A 42 34.81 45.43 28.15
CA ASP A 42 34.52 45.66 26.74
C ASP A 42 35.08 44.54 25.83
N ALA A 43 36.30 44.08 26.09
CA ALA A 43 36.89 42.97 25.33
C ALA A 43 36.15 41.64 25.56
N ARG A 44 35.71 41.37 26.80
CA ARG A 44 34.89 40.19 27.13
C ARG A 44 33.50 40.27 26.49
N GLU A 45 32.88 41.45 26.48
CA GLU A 45 31.59 41.68 25.84
C GLU A 45 31.66 41.51 24.32
N ARG A 46 32.69 42.07 23.66
CA ARG A 46 32.96 41.83 22.23
C ARG A 46 33.17 40.34 21.95
N GLN A 47 33.91 39.64 22.81
CA GLN A 47 34.13 38.20 22.66
C GLN A 47 32.86 37.37 22.88
N ALA A 48 31.99 37.76 23.83
CA ALA A 48 30.70 37.12 24.06
C ALA A 48 29.75 37.33 22.88
N ALA A 49 29.66 38.56 22.38
CA ALA A 49 28.88 38.89 21.18
C ALA A 49 29.34 38.12 19.95
N GLU A 50 30.66 37.95 19.76
CA GLU A 50 31.21 37.15 18.66
C GLU A 50 30.89 35.65 18.81
N ARG A 51 30.95 35.11 20.04
CA ARG A 51 30.53 33.73 20.29
C ARG A 51 29.05 33.51 20.03
N ASP A 52 28.19 34.44 20.44
CA ASP A 52 26.75 34.35 20.20
C ASP A 52 26.41 34.51 18.72
N ARG A 53 27.16 35.36 17.99
CA ARG A 53 27.10 35.45 16.52
C ARG A 53 27.50 34.13 15.87
N GLN A 54 28.59 33.50 16.30
CA GLN A 54 29.03 32.21 15.78
C GLN A 54 27.99 31.11 16.04
N ARG A 55 27.43 31.04 17.26
CA ARG A 55 26.35 30.09 17.60
C ARG A 55 25.11 30.30 16.74
N ALA A 56 24.74 31.55 16.47
CA ALA A 56 23.62 31.86 15.59
C ALA A 56 23.90 31.40 14.15
N MET A 57 25.12 31.61 13.64
CA MET A 57 25.52 31.13 12.31
C MET A 57 25.51 29.60 12.23
N ASP A 58 26.04 28.91 13.23
CA ASP A 58 26.05 27.43 13.28
C ASP A 58 24.64 26.86 13.34
N SER A 59 23.74 27.50 14.10
CA SER A 59 22.33 27.13 14.17
C SER A 59 21.61 27.31 12.84
N LEU A 60 21.83 28.44 12.16
CA LEU A 60 21.28 28.71 10.83
C LEU A 60 21.83 27.70 9.80
N ARG A 61 23.13 27.38 9.84
CA ARG A 61 23.76 26.38 8.98
C ARG A 61 23.09 25.02 9.16
N ALA A 62 22.98 24.56 10.41
CA ALA A 62 22.38 23.27 10.73
C ALA A 62 20.90 23.20 10.32
N ALA A 63 20.13 24.27 10.53
CA ALA A 63 18.73 24.35 10.09
C ALA A 63 18.59 24.28 8.56
N SER A 64 19.44 25.02 7.85
CA SER A 64 19.48 25.07 6.39
C SER A 64 19.90 23.74 5.76
N LEU A 65 20.97 23.12 6.26
CA LEU A 65 21.41 21.78 5.84
C LEU A 65 20.30 20.73 6.01
N ARG A 66 19.59 20.75 7.14
CA ARG A 66 18.44 19.85 7.38
C ARG A 66 17.33 20.08 6.35
N ARG A 67 17.01 21.33 5.99
CA ARG A 67 15.99 21.62 4.98
C ARG A 67 16.37 21.08 3.61
N VAL A 68 17.61 21.31 3.16
CA VAL A 68 18.10 20.81 1.86
C VAL A 68 18.09 19.29 1.81
N ARG A 69 18.66 18.62 2.83
CA ARG A 69 18.67 17.15 2.91
C ARG A 69 17.26 16.57 2.95
N ARG A 70 16.33 17.20 3.69
CA ARG A 70 14.92 16.80 3.71
C ARG A 70 14.27 16.96 2.33
N LYS A 71 14.49 18.09 1.65
CA LYS A 71 13.94 18.35 0.31
C LYS A 71 14.42 17.31 -0.71
N TYR A 72 15.69 16.94 -0.66
CA TYR A 72 16.24 15.86 -1.48
C TYR A 72 15.57 14.50 -1.15
N ARG A 73 15.61 14.08 0.13
CA ARG A 73 15.02 12.80 0.55
C ARG A 73 13.55 12.68 0.22
N THR A 74 12.76 13.74 0.43
CA THR A 74 11.33 13.74 0.06
C THR A 74 11.14 13.50 -1.43
N ARG A 75 11.92 14.15 -2.30
CA ARG A 75 11.85 13.93 -3.76
C ARG A 75 12.25 12.50 -4.15
N ARG A 76 13.28 11.94 -3.51
CA ARG A 76 13.70 10.55 -3.77
C ARG A 76 12.69 9.53 -3.29
N ASN A 77 12.14 9.72 -2.10
CA ASN A 77 11.14 8.81 -1.54
C ASN A 77 9.87 8.77 -2.40
N VAL A 78 9.45 9.88 -3.00
CA VAL A 78 8.31 9.91 -3.93
C VAL A 78 8.59 9.06 -5.17
N LEU A 79 9.79 9.18 -5.76
CA LEU A 79 10.18 8.37 -6.93
C LEU A 79 10.30 6.89 -6.58
N ALA A 80 10.88 6.59 -5.41
CA ALA A 80 11.01 5.22 -4.95
C ALA A 80 9.66 4.57 -4.67
N GLN A 81 8.75 5.29 -4.02
CA GLN A 81 7.40 4.81 -3.77
C GLN A 81 6.66 4.55 -5.09
N MET A 82 6.74 5.47 -6.05
CA MET A 82 6.09 5.31 -7.36
C MET A 82 6.55 4.05 -8.09
N ILE A 83 7.85 3.75 -8.07
CA ILE A 83 8.38 2.53 -8.71
C ILE A 83 7.94 1.28 -7.92
N ASN A 84 8.02 1.32 -6.59
CA ASN A 84 7.58 0.20 -5.77
C ASN A 84 6.10 -0.11 -5.99
N ASP A 85 5.24 0.92 -6.04
CA ASP A 85 3.80 0.77 -6.33
C ASP A 85 3.58 0.15 -7.70
N ALA A 86 4.34 0.59 -8.72
CA ALA A 86 4.27 0.01 -10.07
C ALA A 86 4.69 -1.47 -10.11
N ILE A 87 5.73 -1.84 -9.34
CA ILE A 87 6.16 -3.24 -9.21
C ILE A 87 5.08 -4.05 -8.49
N SER A 88 4.50 -3.53 -7.40
CA SER A 88 3.41 -4.20 -6.68
C SER A 88 2.21 -4.44 -7.59
N GLU A 89 1.78 -3.43 -8.35
CA GLU A 89 0.69 -3.56 -9.32
C GLU A 89 1.01 -4.60 -10.40
N TYR A 90 2.23 -4.58 -10.93
CA TYR A 90 2.71 -5.57 -11.90
C TYR A 90 2.68 -7.00 -11.35
N VAL A 91 3.18 -7.22 -10.14
CA VAL A 91 3.22 -8.54 -9.50
C VAL A 91 1.81 -9.06 -9.24
N ARG A 92 0.89 -8.23 -8.74
CA ARG A 92 -0.52 -8.63 -8.51
C ARG A 92 -1.25 -8.94 -9.82
N THR A 93 -0.94 -8.21 -10.89
CA THR A 93 -1.50 -8.52 -12.22
C THR A 93 -0.92 -9.84 -12.75
N CYS A 94 0.37 -10.09 -12.56
CA CYS A 94 1.00 -11.36 -12.92
C CYS A 94 0.45 -12.53 -12.09
N GLU A 95 0.15 -12.32 -10.80
CA GLU A 95 -0.44 -13.31 -9.91
C GLU A 95 -1.81 -13.77 -10.42
N THR A 96 -2.71 -12.83 -10.66
CA THR A 96 -4.06 -13.12 -11.18
C THR A 96 -4.00 -13.82 -12.54
N ALA A 97 -3.14 -13.36 -13.45
CA ALA A 97 -2.94 -13.98 -14.76
C ALA A 97 -2.35 -15.39 -14.65
N ALA A 98 -1.38 -15.62 -13.76
CA ALA A 98 -0.77 -16.93 -13.54
C ALA A 98 -1.78 -17.95 -12.99
N LEU A 99 -2.60 -17.54 -12.02
CA LEU A 99 -3.69 -18.37 -11.49
C LEU A 99 -4.71 -18.69 -12.58
N ASP A 100 -5.14 -17.69 -13.34
CA ASP A 100 -6.13 -17.87 -14.41
C ASP A 100 -5.65 -18.78 -15.55
N ASP A 101 -4.41 -18.58 -16.01
CA ASP A 101 -3.81 -19.39 -17.06
C ASP A 101 -3.64 -20.84 -16.60
N THR A 102 -3.18 -21.04 -15.37
CA THR A 102 -3.00 -22.37 -14.80
C THR A 102 -4.34 -23.06 -14.62
N ARG A 103 -5.37 -22.32 -14.19
CA ARG A 103 -6.74 -22.82 -14.05
C ARG A 103 -7.28 -23.31 -15.40
N LYS A 104 -7.10 -22.52 -16.46
CA LYS A 104 -7.50 -22.88 -17.83
C LYS A 104 -6.73 -24.11 -18.34
N LYS A 105 -5.40 -24.15 -18.16
CA LYS A 105 -4.53 -25.25 -18.60
C LYS A 105 -4.88 -26.56 -17.90
N MET A 106 -5.13 -26.52 -16.60
CA MET A 106 -5.47 -27.68 -15.79
C MET A 106 -6.97 -28.01 -15.80
N ARG A 107 -7.81 -27.19 -16.44
CA ARG A 107 -9.28 -27.32 -16.45
C ARG A 107 -9.86 -27.44 -15.04
N MET A 108 -9.31 -26.67 -14.12
CA MET A 108 -9.77 -26.61 -12.73
C MET A 108 -11.11 -25.89 -12.66
N ILE A 109 -12.03 -26.43 -11.86
CA ILE A 109 -13.29 -25.75 -11.53
C ILE A 109 -13.09 -25.17 -10.12
N THR A 110 -12.79 -23.86 -10.04
CA THR A 110 -12.48 -23.20 -8.76
C THR A 110 -13.68 -22.52 -8.11
N SER A 111 -14.72 -22.18 -8.89
CA SER A 111 -15.97 -21.64 -8.38
C SER A 111 -17.12 -21.97 -9.33
N LEU A 112 -18.29 -22.23 -8.76
CA LEU A 112 -19.55 -22.44 -9.47
C LEU A 112 -20.28 -21.12 -9.75
N ARG A 113 -19.84 -19.99 -9.16
CA ARG A 113 -20.46 -18.66 -9.29
C ARG A 113 -21.97 -18.69 -9.00
N ARG A 114 -22.32 -19.23 -7.82
CA ARG A 114 -23.70 -19.50 -7.39
C ARG A 114 -24.62 -18.28 -7.58
N GLU A 115 -24.19 -17.11 -7.11
CA GLU A 115 -24.97 -15.87 -7.19
C GLU A 115 -25.27 -15.44 -8.63
N ASP A 116 -24.27 -15.48 -9.51
CA ASP A 116 -24.44 -15.12 -10.92
C ASP A 116 -25.41 -16.08 -11.63
N ARG A 117 -25.31 -17.38 -11.33
CA ARG A 117 -26.23 -18.39 -11.88
C ARG A 117 -27.65 -18.17 -11.39
N TYR A 118 -27.83 -17.91 -10.09
CA TYR A 118 -29.16 -17.65 -9.53
C TYR A 118 -29.79 -16.37 -10.10
N ARG A 119 -29.02 -15.29 -10.19
CA ARG A 119 -29.44 -14.04 -10.86
C ARG A 119 -29.88 -14.29 -12.30
N ALA A 120 -29.13 -15.11 -13.04
CA ALA A 120 -29.51 -15.50 -14.39
C ALA A 120 -30.82 -16.29 -14.43
N PHE A 121 -31.04 -17.23 -13.51
CA PHE A 121 -32.29 -18.00 -13.43
C PHE A 121 -33.51 -17.11 -13.21
N LEU A 122 -33.42 -16.12 -12.32
CA LEU A 122 -34.50 -15.16 -12.05
C LEU A 122 -34.88 -14.32 -13.28
N ALA A 123 -33.91 -14.06 -14.16
CA ALA A 123 -34.14 -13.29 -15.38
C ALA A 123 -34.85 -14.09 -16.49
N MET A 124 -34.84 -15.43 -16.42
CA MET A 124 -35.34 -16.30 -17.51
C MET A 124 -36.86 -16.21 -17.69
N GLY A 125 -37.28 -16.12 -18.96
CA GLY A 125 -38.70 -16.05 -19.35
C GLY A 125 -39.31 -17.38 -19.80
N SER A 126 -38.48 -18.42 -19.94
CA SER A 126 -38.89 -19.74 -20.40
C SER A 126 -38.62 -20.79 -19.33
N LYS A 127 -39.62 -21.63 -19.06
CA LYS A 127 -39.48 -22.77 -18.14
C LYS A 127 -38.47 -23.80 -18.65
N ASP A 128 -38.45 -24.05 -19.97
CA ASP A 128 -37.57 -25.05 -20.56
C ASP A 128 -36.10 -24.60 -20.51
N GLU A 129 -35.85 -23.31 -20.71
CA GLU A 129 -34.50 -22.74 -20.57
C GLU A 129 -34.05 -22.76 -19.10
N LEU A 130 -34.93 -22.41 -18.16
CA LEU A 130 -34.64 -22.49 -16.72
C LEU A 130 -34.24 -23.91 -16.31
N LEU A 131 -35.05 -24.90 -16.64
CA LEU A 131 -34.77 -26.30 -16.31
C LEU A 131 -33.46 -26.76 -16.95
N LYS A 132 -33.25 -26.47 -18.24
CA LYS A 132 -31.99 -26.81 -18.93
C LYS A 132 -30.77 -26.24 -18.20
N ARG A 133 -30.83 -24.97 -17.78
CA ARG A 133 -29.73 -24.26 -17.12
C ARG A 133 -29.49 -24.74 -15.67
N LEU A 134 -30.55 -25.15 -14.97
CA LEU A 134 -30.45 -25.80 -13.66
C LEU A 134 -29.78 -27.18 -13.78
N GLY A 135 -30.16 -27.99 -14.76
CA GLY A 135 -29.48 -29.26 -15.05
C GLY A 135 -27.98 -29.08 -15.29
N GLN A 136 -27.62 -28.12 -16.14
CA GLN A 136 -26.20 -27.75 -16.38
C GLN A 136 -25.45 -27.27 -15.13
N THR A 137 -26.17 -26.79 -14.11
CA THR A 137 -25.57 -26.35 -12.85
C THR A 137 -25.31 -27.52 -11.91
N ILE A 138 -26.21 -28.49 -11.87
CA ILE A 138 -26.01 -29.75 -11.16
C ILE A 138 -24.85 -30.53 -11.81
N ASP A 139 -24.82 -30.62 -13.15
CA ASP A 139 -23.75 -31.30 -13.88
C ASP A 139 -22.38 -30.60 -13.66
N ALA A 140 -22.37 -29.27 -13.50
CA ALA A 140 -21.14 -28.54 -13.17
C ALA A 140 -20.66 -28.81 -11.74
N ALA A 141 -21.57 -28.95 -10.78
CA ALA A 141 -21.25 -29.33 -9.41
C ALA A 141 -20.68 -30.76 -9.35
N GLU A 142 -21.29 -31.70 -10.09
CA GLU A 142 -20.78 -33.06 -10.23
C GLU A 142 -19.37 -33.08 -10.82
N ALA A 143 -19.14 -32.36 -11.93
CA ALA A 143 -17.80 -32.26 -12.52
C ALA A 143 -16.77 -31.66 -11.55
N MET A 144 -17.17 -30.69 -10.71
CA MET A 144 -16.30 -30.11 -9.70
C MET A 144 -15.91 -31.15 -8.64
N ILE A 145 -16.88 -31.92 -8.14
CA ILE A 145 -16.67 -32.99 -7.16
C ILE A 145 -15.73 -34.08 -7.71
N GLU A 146 -15.89 -34.44 -8.99
CA GLU A 146 -15.07 -35.47 -9.65
C GLU A 146 -13.64 -35.02 -9.94
N ILE A 147 -13.46 -33.78 -10.41
CA ILE A 147 -12.16 -33.29 -10.89
C ILE A 147 -11.28 -32.83 -9.73
N ASN A 148 -11.87 -32.23 -8.69
CA ASN A 148 -11.10 -31.55 -7.67
C ASN A 148 -10.59 -32.52 -6.59
N SER A 149 -9.28 -32.47 -6.35
CA SER A 149 -8.62 -33.18 -5.26
C SER A 149 -7.56 -32.29 -4.60
N PRO A 150 -7.22 -32.53 -3.32
CA PRO A 150 -6.18 -31.77 -2.63
C PRO A 150 -4.85 -31.76 -3.41
N GLU A 151 -4.43 -32.92 -3.92
CA GLU A 151 -3.19 -33.06 -4.69
C GLU A 151 -3.23 -32.26 -6.00
N ARG A 152 -4.42 -32.14 -6.59
CA ARG A 152 -4.62 -31.34 -7.80
C ARG A 152 -4.53 -29.85 -7.50
N PHE A 153 -5.05 -29.39 -6.35
CA PHE A 153 -4.90 -28.00 -5.91
C PHE A 153 -3.45 -27.67 -5.56
N GLU A 154 -2.73 -28.57 -4.89
CA GLU A 154 -1.29 -28.41 -4.65
C GLU A 154 -0.51 -28.26 -5.97
N ALA A 155 -0.79 -29.13 -6.94
CA ALA A 155 -0.18 -29.05 -8.28
C ALA A 155 -0.55 -27.75 -9.01
N TYR A 156 -1.78 -27.27 -8.85
CA TYR A 156 -2.26 -26.00 -9.41
C TYR A 156 -1.47 -24.82 -8.86
N TYR A 157 -1.33 -24.67 -7.54
CA TYR A 157 -0.56 -23.57 -6.96
C TYR A 157 0.94 -23.69 -7.28
N ALA A 158 1.50 -24.91 -7.32
CA ALA A 158 2.90 -25.10 -7.71
C ALA A 158 3.16 -24.66 -9.16
N ALA A 159 2.26 -24.99 -10.09
CA ALA A 159 2.36 -24.54 -11.48
C ALA A 159 2.12 -23.03 -11.63
N ALA A 160 1.18 -22.47 -10.87
CA ALA A 160 0.94 -21.03 -10.84
C ALA A 160 2.15 -20.28 -10.28
N ALA A 161 2.81 -20.78 -9.24
CA ALA A 161 4.04 -20.22 -8.69
C ALA A 161 5.16 -20.16 -9.74
N GLY A 162 5.35 -21.25 -10.50
CA GLY A 162 6.31 -21.28 -11.61
C GLY A 162 5.98 -20.29 -12.72
N CYS A 163 4.69 -20.13 -13.04
CA CYS A 163 4.23 -19.16 -14.03
C CYS A 163 4.43 -17.71 -13.55
N LEU A 164 4.13 -17.42 -12.29
CA LEU A 164 4.36 -16.12 -11.67
C LEU A 164 5.84 -15.78 -11.66
N ALA A 165 6.69 -16.70 -11.21
CA ALA A 165 8.14 -16.52 -11.20
C ALA A 165 8.69 -16.22 -12.60
N GLY A 166 8.24 -16.97 -13.62
CA GLY A 166 8.63 -16.72 -15.01
C GLY A 166 8.19 -15.35 -15.54
N ARG A 167 6.99 -14.87 -15.16
CA ARG A 167 6.50 -13.53 -15.52
C ARG A 167 7.32 -12.44 -14.81
N VAL A 168 7.56 -12.57 -13.51
CA VAL A 168 8.36 -11.59 -12.75
C VAL A 168 9.81 -11.53 -13.22
N SER A 169 10.42 -12.68 -13.57
CA SER A 169 11.76 -12.69 -14.19
C SER A 169 11.81 -12.01 -15.56
N ALA A 170 10.68 -11.73 -16.23
CA ALA A 170 10.71 -10.93 -17.47
C ALA A 170 11.17 -9.49 -17.20
N MET A 171 10.98 -8.98 -15.97
CA MET A 171 11.48 -7.66 -15.56
C MET A 171 13.00 -7.53 -15.66
N GLU A 172 13.73 -8.65 -15.56
CA GLU A 172 15.20 -8.65 -15.68
C GLU A 172 15.68 -8.13 -17.03
N SER A 173 14.82 -8.23 -18.06
CA SER A 173 15.11 -7.77 -19.42
C SER A 173 14.85 -6.27 -19.65
N ILE A 174 14.17 -5.60 -18.72
CA ILE A 174 13.90 -4.15 -18.82
C ILE A 174 15.22 -3.41 -18.68
N LYS A 175 15.45 -2.50 -19.63
CA LYS A 175 16.61 -1.60 -19.60
C LYS A 175 16.20 -0.27 -19.02
N VAL A 176 17.05 0.30 -18.18
CA VAL A 176 16.89 1.68 -17.73
C VAL A 176 16.94 2.61 -18.96
N ALA A 177 15.92 3.44 -19.12
CA ALA A 177 15.83 4.39 -20.23
C ALA A 177 17.00 5.40 -20.24
N LEU A 178 17.20 6.07 -21.37
CA LEU A 178 18.14 7.20 -21.46
C LEU A 178 17.69 8.32 -20.53
N ALA A 179 18.66 9.05 -19.96
CA ALA A 179 18.38 10.19 -19.09
C ALA A 179 17.75 11.34 -19.91
N ASP A 180 16.92 12.18 -19.27
CA ASP A 180 16.12 13.22 -19.93
C ASP A 180 16.95 14.20 -20.81
N ASP A 181 18.22 14.44 -20.48
CA ASP A 181 19.10 15.33 -21.24
C ASP A 181 19.67 14.70 -22.54
N GLU A 182 19.68 13.37 -22.67
CA GLU A 182 20.26 12.64 -23.82
C GLU A 182 19.26 12.38 -24.95
N GLN A 183 18.00 12.82 -24.82
CA GLN A 183 17.10 12.94 -25.97
C GLN A 183 17.52 14.07 -26.93
N SER A 184 18.60 14.80 -26.60
CA SER A 184 19.27 15.82 -27.41
C SER A 184 20.78 15.52 -27.51
N ASP A 185 21.16 14.70 -28.49
CA ASP A 185 22.52 14.48 -29.05
C ASP A 185 23.73 14.91 -28.18
N ALA A 186 24.40 13.94 -27.53
CA ALA A 186 25.85 13.95 -27.35
C ALA A 186 26.37 12.56 -26.99
N SER A 187 27.29 12.01 -27.80
CA SER A 187 28.02 10.79 -27.46
C SER A 187 29.08 11.10 -26.41
N PHE A 188 29.03 10.42 -25.26
CA PHE A 188 30.19 10.29 -24.38
C PHE A 188 30.52 8.82 -24.16
N ALA A 189 31.83 8.53 -24.26
CA ALA A 189 32.38 7.21 -24.16
C ALA A 189 32.17 6.63 -22.76
N ASN A 190 31.55 5.45 -22.73
CA ASN A 190 31.35 4.63 -21.54
C ASN A 190 32.70 4.13 -21.00
N ASP A 191 33.01 4.45 -19.74
CA ASP A 191 33.83 3.56 -18.91
C ASP A 191 32.88 2.66 -18.12
N PRO A 192 32.72 1.38 -18.48
CA PRO A 192 31.76 0.46 -17.87
C PRO A 192 32.18 -0.05 -16.48
N THR A 193 33.20 0.55 -15.84
CA THR A 193 33.76 0.02 -14.58
C THR A 193 33.64 0.92 -13.34
N CYS A 194 32.96 2.07 -13.39
CA CYS A 194 32.70 2.87 -12.19
C CYS A 194 31.20 3.01 -11.85
N VAL A 195 30.59 1.91 -11.40
CA VAL A 195 29.57 2.07 -10.35
C VAL A 195 30.38 2.43 -9.11
N ASP A 196 30.51 3.73 -8.81
CA ASP A 196 31.19 4.17 -7.60
C ASP A 196 30.64 3.37 -6.41
N ARG A 197 31.52 2.72 -5.64
CA ARG A 197 31.19 1.97 -4.41
C ARG A 197 30.56 2.84 -3.31
N GLU A 198 30.40 4.13 -3.56
CA GLU A 198 29.89 5.11 -2.62
C GLU A 198 28.36 5.18 -2.69
N ASP A 199 27.70 5.09 -1.53
CA ASP A 199 26.24 5.19 -1.43
C ASP A 199 25.79 6.52 -2.09
N PRO A 200 24.78 6.48 -2.98
CA PRO A 200 24.29 7.69 -3.62
C PRO A 200 23.90 8.80 -2.64
N ASP A 201 23.36 8.44 -1.48
CA ASP A 201 22.97 9.38 -0.43
C ASP A 201 24.18 10.04 0.25
N ASP A 202 25.30 9.32 0.39
CA ASP A 202 26.53 9.82 1.00
C ASP A 202 27.22 10.85 0.10
N ALA A 203 27.30 10.58 -1.20
CA ALA A 203 27.86 11.53 -2.16
C ALA A 203 27.02 12.82 -2.25
N VAL A 204 25.70 12.69 -2.19
CA VAL A 204 24.79 13.85 -2.11
C VAL A 204 25.01 14.63 -0.82
N ALA A 205 25.20 13.94 0.31
CA ALA A 205 25.50 14.58 1.58
C ALA A 205 26.83 15.36 1.53
N ARG A 206 27.85 14.84 0.85
CA ARG A 206 29.14 15.51 0.63
C ARG A 206 29.01 16.71 -0.28
N ALA A 207 28.37 16.56 -1.44
CA ALA A 207 28.15 17.67 -2.37
C ALA A 207 27.42 18.85 -1.72
N ILE A 208 26.41 18.57 -0.88
CA ILE A 208 25.73 19.61 -0.09
C ILE A 208 26.72 20.26 0.89
N GLU A 209 27.51 19.50 1.64
CA GLU A 209 28.46 20.08 2.60
C GLU A 209 29.54 20.92 1.91
N ASP A 210 30.02 20.55 0.72
CA ASP A 210 31.02 21.29 -0.05
C ASP A 210 30.49 22.67 -0.50
N VAL A 211 29.22 22.74 -0.93
CA VAL A 211 28.56 24.02 -1.25
C VAL A 211 28.44 24.90 -0.01
N TYR A 212 28.10 24.32 1.14
CA TYR A 212 28.01 25.08 2.39
C TYR A 212 29.40 25.53 2.87
N ALA A 213 30.43 24.70 2.73
CA ALA A 213 31.80 25.05 3.10
C ALA A 213 32.34 26.20 2.24
N SER A 214 32.03 26.24 0.94
CA SER A 214 32.54 27.25 0.01
C SER A 214 31.88 28.63 0.18
N CYS A 215 30.56 28.70 0.40
CA CYS A 215 29.82 29.95 0.25
C CYS A 215 29.09 30.41 1.53
N PHE A 216 28.76 29.52 2.47
CA PHE A 216 27.87 29.86 3.58
C PHE A 216 28.52 30.85 4.56
N GLY A 217 29.79 30.61 4.94
CA GLY A 217 30.49 31.40 5.96
C GLY A 217 30.66 32.87 5.58
N GLU A 218 31.03 33.15 4.34
CA GLU A 218 31.22 34.51 3.82
C GLU A 218 29.89 35.26 3.69
N LYS A 219 28.88 34.63 3.07
CA LYS A 219 27.54 35.22 2.88
C LYS A 219 26.88 35.57 4.20
N MET A 220 26.97 34.69 5.20
CA MET A 220 26.41 34.97 6.52
C MET A 220 27.16 36.12 7.20
N ARG A 221 28.49 36.14 7.15
CA ARG A 221 29.26 37.23 7.78
C ARG A 221 28.85 38.60 7.25
N ASN A 222 28.72 38.74 5.94
CA ASN A 222 28.29 39.99 5.27
C ASN A 222 26.85 40.37 5.66
N ALA A 223 25.93 39.40 5.77
CA ALA A 223 24.54 39.69 6.14
C ALA A 223 24.39 40.11 7.60
N PHE A 224 25.21 39.56 8.51
CA PHE A 224 25.20 39.91 9.92
C PHE A 224 25.89 41.27 10.22
N GLU A 225 26.58 41.89 9.27
CA GLU A 225 27.16 43.25 9.40
C GLU A 225 26.13 44.37 9.21
N ILE A 226 24.92 44.04 8.74
CA ILE A 226 23.82 45.00 8.58
C ILE A 226 23.26 45.39 9.95
N THR A 227 23.16 46.71 10.19
CA THR A 227 22.74 47.30 11.47
C THR A 227 21.22 47.30 11.68
N GLY A 228 20.43 47.38 10.60
CA GLY A 228 18.96 47.32 10.65
C GLY A 228 18.44 45.89 10.88
N HIS A 229 17.63 45.67 11.92
CA HIS A 229 17.13 44.34 12.27
C HIS A 229 16.34 43.66 11.14
N ASP A 230 15.38 44.38 10.54
CA ASP A 230 14.51 43.82 9.50
C ASP A 230 15.24 43.63 8.17
N GLU A 231 16.10 44.60 7.81
CA GLU A 231 16.97 44.52 6.63
C GLU A 231 17.96 43.35 6.74
N ARG A 232 18.59 43.19 7.91
CA ARG A 232 19.47 42.06 8.22
C ARG A 232 18.74 40.74 8.11
N ARG A 233 17.52 40.63 8.68
CA ARG A 233 16.72 39.41 8.62
C ARG A 233 16.36 39.07 7.17
N GLN A 234 15.92 40.03 6.38
CA GLN A 234 15.59 39.81 4.97
C GLN A 234 16.80 39.37 4.17
N LYS A 235 17.96 40.01 4.39
CA LYS A 235 19.21 39.62 3.73
C LYS A 235 19.64 38.20 4.11
N LEU A 236 19.57 37.83 5.40
CA LEU A 236 19.90 36.49 5.88
C LEU A 236 19.02 35.42 5.22
N VAL A 237 17.71 35.65 5.13
CA VAL A 237 16.79 34.73 4.45
C VAL A 237 17.17 34.57 2.98
N GLY A 238 17.40 35.67 2.26
CA GLY A 238 17.79 35.63 0.85
C GLY A 238 19.13 34.93 0.60
N GLU A 239 20.13 35.14 1.45
CA GLU A 239 21.42 34.46 1.35
C GLU A 239 21.31 32.95 1.67
N ILE A 240 20.50 32.58 2.67
CA ILE A 240 20.20 31.18 2.97
C ILE A 240 19.53 30.52 1.77
N GLU A 241 18.49 31.14 1.21
CA GLU A 241 17.78 30.61 0.05
C GLU A 241 18.68 30.51 -1.20
N ASP A 242 19.64 31.42 -1.37
CA ASP A 242 20.65 31.32 -2.44
C ASP A 242 21.57 30.12 -2.24
N VAL A 243 22.11 29.91 -1.02
CA VAL A 243 22.95 28.74 -0.72
C VAL A 243 22.16 27.44 -0.85
N GLU A 244 20.93 27.40 -0.36
CA GLU A 244 20.04 26.23 -0.51
C GLU A 244 19.76 25.92 -1.98
N ARG A 245 19.52 26.95 -2.81
CA ARG A 245 19.32 26.77 -4.26
C ARG A 245 20.57 26.23 -4.94
N ARG A 246 21.76 26.80 -4.66
CA ARG A 246 23.03 26.30 -5.21
C ARG A 246 23.30 24.86 -4.83
N ALA A 247 23.09 24.51 -3.55
CA ALA A 247 23.26 23.14 -3.08
C ALA A 247 22.32 22.17 -3.81
N MET A 248 21.07 22.57 -4.05
CA MET A 248 20.13 21.75 -4.81
C MET A 248 20.49 21.62 -6.31
N ILE A 249 21.14 22.63 -6.92
CA ILE A 249 21.61 22.56 -8.32
C ILE A 249 22.74 21.52 -8.43
N GLU A 250 23.74 21.57 -7.54
CA GLU A 250 24.83 20.58 -7.50
C GLU A 250 24.30 19.16 -7.29
N VAL A 251 23.34 18.99 -6.37
CA VAL A 251 22.67 17.70 -6.16
C VAL A 251 21.95 17.24 -7.43
N GLN A 252 21.27 18.14 -8.15
CA GLN A 252 20.61 17.79 -9.40
C GLN A 252 21.62 17.36 -10.47
N GLU A 253 22.74 18.06 -10.61
CA GLU A 253 23.79 17.70 -11.57
C GLU A 253 24.43 16.34 -11.27
N LEU A 254 24.73 16.08 -9.99
CA LEU A 254 25.20 14.76 -9.54
C LEU A 254 24.19 13.65 -9.87
N MET A 255 22.90 13.90 -9.62
CA MET A 255 21.86 12.93 -9.93
C MET A 255 21.71 12.70 -11.44
N ARG A 256 21.82 13.73 -12.27
CA ARG A 256 21.80 13.58 -13.74
C ARG A 256 23.00 12.77 -14.23
N SER A 257 24.19 13.01 -13.68
CA SER A 257 25.37 12.21 -14.01
C SER A 257 25.15 10.73 -13.71
N ARG A 258 24.54 10.41 -12.56
CA ARG A 258 24.24 9.03 -12.17
C ARG A 258 23.14 8.40 -13.01
N ALA A 259 22.10 9.15 -13.34
CA ALA A 259 21.05 8.71 -14.25
C ALA A 259 21.64 8.28 -15.61
N ARG A 260 22.63 9.03 -16.13
CA ARG A 260 23.36 8.65 -17.36
C ARG A 260 24.21 7.39 -17.18
N GLN A 261 24.88 7.22 -16.03
CA GLN A 261 25.69 6.03 -15.76
C GLN A 261 24.86 4.75 -15.76
N ILE A 262 23.65 4.77 -15.18
CA ILE A 262 22.79 3.59 -15.12
C ILE A 262 21.97 3.37 -16.40
N ALA A 263 21.91 4.35 -17.31
CA ALA A 263 21.16 4.23 -18.55
C ALA A 263 21.64 3.01 -19.35
N GLY A 264 20.70 2.28 -19.96
CA GLY A 264 20.98 1.08 -20.75
C GLY A 264 21.32 -0.17 -19.94
N HIS A 265 21.51 -0.07 -18.62
CA HIS A 265 21.70 -1.24 -17.75
C HIS A 265 20.37 -1.99 -17.59
N CYS A 266 20.45 -3.31 -17.51
CA CYS A 266 19.32 -4.14 -17.13
C CYS A 266 19.19 -4.20 -15.60
N VAL A 267 17.97 -4.47 -15.12
CA VAL A 267 17.68 -4.69 -13.69
C VAL A 267 18.56 -5.79 -13.07
N GLY A 268 19.01 -6.76 -13.88
CA GLY A 268 19.84 -7.88 -13.45
C GLY A 268 18.99 -9.04 -12.93
N THR A 269 19.66 -10.09 -12.44
CA THR A 269 18.98 -11.31 -11.98
C THR A 269 18.23 -11.07 -10.67
N ILE A 270 16.95 -11.44 -10.62
CA ILE A 270 16.13 -11.36 -9.42
C ILE A 270 16.19 -12.72 -8.71
N GLU A 271 16.69 -12.72 -7.47
CA GLU A 271 16.73 -13.93 -6.64
C GLU A 271 15.33 -14.23 -6.08
N LEU A 272 14.52 -14.95 -6.87
CA LEU A 272 13.16 -15.29 -6.49
C LEU A 272 13.10 -16.42 -5.44
N PRO A 273 12.19 -16.32 -4.46
CA PRO A 273 12.00 -17.36 -3.47
C PRO A 273 11.47 -18.66 -4.10
N THR A 274 11.83 -19.81 -3.52
CA THR A 274 11.21 -21.09 -3.89
C THR A 274 9.85 -21.22 -3.22
N PHE A 275 8.86 -21.74 -3.96
CA PHE A 275 7.53 -22.00 -3.42
C PHE A 275 7.51 -23.32 -2.63
N GLU A 276 7.04 -23.27 -1.39
CA GLU A 276 7.04 -24.43 -0.47
C GLU A 276 5.75 -25.26 -0.54
N GLY A 277 4.76 -24.83 -1.34
CA GLY A 277 3.46 -25.50 -1.47
C GLY A 277 2.38 -24.91 -0.55
N VAL A 278 1.13 -25.20 -0.90
CA VAL A 278 -0.06 -24.89 -0.08
C VAL A 278 -0.49 -26.14 0.68
N ALA A 279 -0.98 -25.98 1.91
CA ALA A 279 -1.64 -27.09 2.60
C ALA A 279 -3.08 -27.18 2.09
N CYS A 280 -3.42 -28.31 1.47
CA CYS A 280 -4.76 -28.59 0.97
C CYS A 280 -5.33 -29.78 1.74
N GLU A 281 -6.47 -29.60 2.39
CA GLU A 281 -7.15 -30.68 3.13
C GLU A 281 -8.56 -30.88 2.58
N ARG A 282 -9.03 -32.13 2.57
CA ARG A 282 -10.41 -32.42 2.20
C ARG A 282 -11.30 -32.27 3.43
N ALA A 283 -12.00 -31.14 3.53
CA ALA A 283 -12.91 -30.86 4.63
C ALA A 283 -14.17 -31.75 4.59
N ILE A 284 -14.69 -32.01 3.37
CA ILE A 284 -15.92 -32.77 3.18
C ILE A 284 -15.64 -34.08 2.44
N GLY A 285 -16.12 -35.19 2.99
CA GLY A 285 -15.95 -36.52 2.41
C GLY A 285 -16.61 -36.65 1.04
N LEU A 286 -15.87 -37.20 0.07
CA LEU A 286 -16.37 -37.42 -1.29
C LEU A 286 -17.69 -38.22 -1.30
N GLY A 287 -17.78 -39.28 -0.49
CA GLY A 287 -18.99 -40.10 -0.41
C GLY A 287 -20.21 -39.34 0.14
N GLN A 288 -20.03 -38.35 1.02
CA GLN A 288 -21.14 -37.52 1.49
C GLN A 288 -21.63 -36.57 0.38
N LEU A 289 -20.71 -35.99 -0.39
CA LEU A 289 -21.04 -35.15 -1.54
C LEU A 289 -21.77 -35.92 -2.64
N GLU A 290 -21.33 -37.15 -2.95
CA GLU A 290 -22.00 -38.03 -3.91
C GLU A 290 -23.42 -38.39 -3.45
N VAL A 291 -23.61 -38.67 -2.17
CA VAL A 291 -24.94 -38.91 -1.60
C VAL A 291 -25.82 -37.67 -1.74
N LEU A 292 -25.33 -36.49 -1.34
CA LEU A 292 -26.09 -35.24 -1.48
C LEU A 292 -26.45 -34.95 -2.94
N LEU A 293 -25.50 -35.12 -3.86
CA LEU A 293 -25.73 -34.96 -5.30
C LEU A 293 -26.85 -35.89 -5.81
N SER A 294 -26.87 -37.15 -5.37
CA SER A 294 -27.91 -38.11 -5.74
C SER A 294 -29.29 -37.68 -5.24
N GLU A 295 -29.38 -37.16 -4.02
CA GLU A 295 -30.63 -36.66 -3.43
C GLU A 295 -31.10 -35.37 -4.13
N VAL A 296 -30.18 -34.48 -4.51
CA VAL A 296 -30.51 -33.27 -5.29
C VAL A 296 -30.99 -33.64 -6.70
N ARG A 297 -30.39 -34.64 -7.37
CA ARG A 297 -30.89 -35.15 -8.65
C ARG A 297 -32.30 -35.75 -8.53
N ALA A 298 -32.59 -36.45 -7.44
CA ALA A 298 -33.93 -36.98 -7.16
C ALA A 298 -34.95 -35.85 -6.93
N SER A 299 -34.58 -34.84 -6.15
CA SER A 299 -35.40 -33.64 -5.93
C SER A 299 -35.63 -32.87 -7.23
N TYR A 300 -34.60 -32.73 -8.07
CA TYR A 300 -34.67 -32.08 -9.38
C TYR A 300 -35.66 -32.77 -10.31
N ALA A 301 -35.73 -34.11 -10.33
CA ALA A 301 -36.72 -34.84 -11.12
C ALA A 301 -38.18 -34.56 -10.70
N SER A 302 -38.40 -34.31 -9.40
CA SER A 302 -39.71 -33.88 -8.88
C SER A 302 -39.99 -32.41 -9.19
N TYR A 303 -38.98 -31.55 -9.06
CA TYR A 303 -39.05 -30.13 -9.41
C TYR A 303 -39.35 -29.89 -10.89
N VAL A 304 -38.73 -30.65 -11.80
CA VAL A 304 -39.02 -30.63 -13.24
C VAL A 304 -40.51 -30.86 -13.49
N ARG A 305 -41.12 -31.85 -12.82
CA ARG A 305 -42.56 -32.14 -12.94
C ARG A 305 -43.41 -30.99 -12.40
N CYS A 306 -43.04 -30.43 -11.25
CA CYS A 306 -43.69 -29.27 -10.65
C CYS A 306 -43.72 -28.07 -11.61
N VAL A 307 -42.57 -27.69 -12.18
CA VAL A 307 -42.47 -26.54 -13.11
C VAL A 307 -43.12 -26.84 -14.47
N GLN A 308 -43.07 -28.08 -14.94
CA GLN A 308 -43.72 -28.45 -16.20
C GLN A 308 -45.24 -28.31 -16.12
N GLN A 309 -45.85 -28.74 -15.01
CA GLN A 309 -47.29 -28.70 -14.77
C GLN A 309 -47.77 -27.32 -14.29
N GLY A 310 -47.04 -26.67 -13.37
CA GLY A 310 -47.42 -25.41 -12.73
C GLY A 310 -46.84 -24.14 -13.39
N GLY A 311 -45.96 -24.30 -14.37
CA GLY A 311 -45.30 -23.20 -15.08
C GLY A 311 -44.27 -22.46 -14.23
N LEU A 312 -43.80 -21.31 -14.73
CA LEU A 312 -42.78 -20.48 -14.05
C LEU A 312 -43.23 -19.93 -12.69
N ALA A 313 -44.54 -19.80 -12.47
CA ALA A 313 -45.08 -19.36 -11.19
C ALA A 313 -44.72 -20.32 -10.03
N CYS A 314 -44.49 -21.60 -10.36
CA CYS A 314 -44.12 -22.62 -9.38
C CYS A 314 -42.61 -22.79 -9.21
N ALA A 315 -41.79 -22.06 -9.97
CA ALA A 315 -40.35 -22.31 -10.03
C ALA A 315 -39.59 -21.81 -8.80
N PHE A 316 -40.02 -20.72 -8.15
CA PHE A 316 -39.19 -20.03 -7.15
C PHE A 316 -39.70 -20.11 -5.71
N GLY A 317 -40.57 -21.08 -5.40
CA GLY A 317 -40.99 -21.33 -4.02
C GLY A 317 -41.94 -20.28 -3.42
N VAL A 318 -42.52 -19.41 -4.26
CA VAL A 318 -43.53 -18.43 -3.83
C VAL A 318 -44.92 -19.00 -4.11
N GLY A 319 -45.74 -19.12 -3.06
CA GLY A 319 -47.06 -19.76 -3.12
C GLY A 319 -48.03 -19.09 -4.11
N LEU A 320 -48.88 -19.91 -4.74
CA LEU A 320 -50.02 -19.46 -5.56
C LEU A 320 -51.21 -18.93 -4.73
N GLY A 321 -51.12 -18.98 -3.40
CA GLY A 321 -52.23 -18.77 -2.48
C GLY A 321 -52.05 -17.62 -1.51
N SER A 322 -52.27 -16.38 -1.97
CA SER A 322 -52.96 -15.33 -1.20
C SER A 322 -53.00 -14.06 -2.06
N GLY A 323 -54.18 -13.68 -2.56
CA GLY A 323 -54.67 -12.33 -2.91
C GLY A 323 -53.75 -11.15 -3.28
N ARG A 324 -52.48 -11.35 -3.59
CA ARG A 324 -51.47 -10.37 -4.00
C ARG A 324 -50.87 -10.92 -5.28
N GLN A 325 -51.07 -10.16 -6.34
CA GLN A 325 -50.62 -10.50 -7.67
C GLN A 325 -49.12 -10.84 -7.69
N GLY A 326 -48.80 -12.02 -8.24
CA GLY A 326 -47.58 -12.33 -8.97
C GLY A 326 -46.26 -11.84 -8.39
N TYR A 327 -45.64 -12.63 -7.51
CA TYR A 327 -44.18 -12.60 -7.33
C TYR A 327 -43.49 -13.41 -8.45
N VAL A 328 -43.67 -12.91 -9.68
CA VAL A 328 -42.75 -13.09 -10.81
C VAL A 328 -42.40 -11.65 -11.19
N PRO A 329 -41.11 -11.30 -11.28
CA PRO A 329 -40.51 -10.21 -10.50
C PRO A 329 -41.12 -8.82 -10.72
N ILE A 330 -41.31 -8.06 -9.64
CA ILE A 330 -41.34 -6.59 -9.67
C ILE A 330 -40.10 -6.00 -10.37
N LEU A 331 -39.02 -6.78 -10.53
CA LEU A 331 -37.88 -6.43 -11.39
C LEU A 331 -38.21 -6.35 -12.90
N ARG A 332 -39.27 -7.01 -13.39
CA ARG A 332 -39.71 -6.87 -14.80
C ARG A 332 -40.60 -5.66 -15.05
N LEU A 333 -41.33 -5.17 -14.05
CA LEU A 333 -42.22 -4.01 -14.22
C LEU A 333 -41.49 -2.66 -14.06
N ARG A 334 -40.37 -2.61 -13.35
CA ARG A 334 -39.71 -1.33 -13.01
C ARG A 334 -38.94 -0.65 -14.15
N GLN A 335 -38.78 -1.31 -15.31
CA GLN A 335 -38.28 -0.65 -16.53
C GLN A 335 -39.39 0.01 -17.37
N SER A 336 -40.68 -0.21 -17.05
CA SER A 336 -41.81 0.25 -17.88
C SER A 336 -42.80 1.18 -17.18
N LEU A 337 -42.72 1.35 -15.86
CA LEU A 337 -43.62 2.24 -15.11
C LEU A 337 -42.79 3.16 -14.23
N SER A 338 -42.10 4.11 -14.88
CA SER A 338 -42.04 5.45 -14.31
C SER A 338 -43.46 5.99 -14.39
N ASP A 339 -44.03 6.27 -13.23
CA ASP A 339 -45.11 7.23 -12.96
C ASP A 339 -46.25 6.59 -12.16
N VAL A 340 -46.41 7.15 -10.96
CA VAL A 340 -47.61 7.11 -10.09
C VAL A 340 -47.82 5.80 -9.31
N TYR A 341 -47.27 5.76 -8.09
CA TYR A 341 -48.03 5.84 -6.83
C TYR A 341 -47.05 5.62 -5.66
N GLU A 342 -46.83 6.67 -4.88
CA GLU A 342 -46.32 6.57 -3.51
C GLU A 342 -47.39 5.84 -2.67
N SER A 343 -47.03 4.67 -2.16
CA SER A 343 -47.66 4.08 -0.99
C SER A 343 -46.52 3.68 -0.07
N ASP A 344 -46.33 4.50 0.95
CA ASP A 344 -45.56 4.19 2.15
C ASP A 344 -46.11 2.91 2.81
N ASP A 345 -45.24 2.23 3.55
CA ASP A 345 -45.43 0.97 4.30
C ASP A 345 -44.93 -0.31 3.60
N CYS A 346 -43.70 -0.27 3.08
CA CYS A 346 -42.75 -1.40 3.06
C CYS A 346 -41.34 -0.80 2.91
N GLU A 347 -40.70 -0.43 4.03
CA GLU A 347 -39.26 -0.15 4.06
C GLU A 347 -38.52 -1.50 3.89
N PHE A 348 -38.44 -1.96 2.64
CA PHE A 348 -37.63 -3.10 2.26
C PHE A 348 -36.25 -2.54 1.90
N ASP A 349 -35.31 -2.74 2.81
CA ASP A 349 -33.92 -2.37 2.63
C ASP A 349 -33.40 -3.02 1.34
N VAL A 350 -33.16 -2.19 0.33
CA VAL A 350 -32.64 -2.60 -0.98
C VAL A 350 -31.14 -2.76 -0.83
N SER A 351 -30.73 -3.71 0.00
CA SER A 351 -29.33 -4.05 0.23
C SER A 351 -29.03 -5.39 -0.43
N GLU A 352 -28.23 -5.30 -1.48
CA GLU A 352 -27.61 -6.36 -2.29
C GLU A 352 -27.32 -7.63 -1.49
N HIS A 353 -27.80 -8.79 -1.97
CA HIS A 353 -27.16 -10.12 -2.03
C HIS A 353 -28.13 -11.06 -2.78
N PHE A 354 -27.92 -11.28 -4.08
CA PHE A 354 -28.79 -12.11 -4.94
C PHE A 354 -28.37 -13.59 -4.88
N ASP A 355 -28.28 -14.16 -3.69
CA ASP A 355 -28.04 -15.59 -3.51
C ASP A 355 -29.37 -16.38 -3.43
N ILE A 356 -29.31 -17.71 -3.54
CA ILE A 356 -30.46 -18.59 -3.32
C ILE A 356 -30.97 -18.37 -1.88
N PRO A 357 -32.27 -18.04 -1.68
CA PRO A 357 -32.82 -17.76 -0.37
C PRO A 357 -32.74 -18.94 0.60
N ASP A 358 -32.57 -18.65 1.89
CA ASP A 358 -32.72 -19.62 2.96
C ASP A 358 -34.20 -19.84 3.25
N PHE A 359 -34.76 -20.91 2.69
CA PHE A 359 -36.18 -21.23 2.81
C PHE A 359 -36.57 -21.89 4.14
N TYR A 360 -35.60 -22.40 4.87
CA TYR A 360 -35.78 -23.13 6.12
C TYR A 360 -34.92 -22.52 7.21
N ASP A 361 -35.42 -22.50 8.44
CA ASP A 361 -34.62 -22.07 9.59
C ASP A 361 -33.48 -23.07 9.80
N GLU A 362 -32.27 -22.59 9.51
CA GLU A 362 -31.03 -23.28 9.82
C GLU A 362 -30.46 -22.72 11.13
N ASP A 363 -29.65 -23.53 11.83
CA ASP A 363 -29.00 -23.11 13.07
C ASP A 363 -28.01 -21.96 12.77
N ALA A 364 -28.47 -20.72 12.82
CA ALA A 364 -27.69 -19.53 12.47
C ALA A 364 -26.40 -19.36 13.32
N HIS A 365 -26.38 -19.95 14.52
CA HIS A 365 -25.23 -19.92 15.43
C HIS A 365 -24.12 -20.91 15.03
N ALA A 366 -24.39 -21.84 14.11
CA ALA A 366 -23.45 -22.84 13.61
C ALA A 366 -23.03 -22.60 12.15
N GLY A 367 -23.41 -21.47 11.54
CA GLY A 367 -23.16 -21.21 10.12
C GLY A 367 -24.09 -21.97 9.18
N GLY A 368 -25.22 -22.49 9.67
CA GLY A 368 -26.22 -23.23 8.89
C GLY A 368 -26.22 -24.74 9.16
N ASP A 369 -26.89 -25.50 8.28
CA ASP A 369 -26.86 -26.97 8.33
C ASP A 369 -25.50 -27.54 7.87
N ASP A 370 -24.98 -28.51 8.62
CA ASP A 370 -23.89 -29.40 8.21
C ASP A 370 -24.35 -30.42 7.15
N ILE A 371 -23.41 -31.03 6.41
CA ILE A 371 -23.70 -31.92 5.29
C ILE A 371 -24.55 -33.13 5.70
N ASP A 372 -24.34 -33.71 6.87
CA ASP A 372 -25.14 -34.84 7.36
C ASP A 372 -26.59 -34.42 7.65
N LYS A 373 -26.79 -33.21 8.19
CA LYS A 373 -28.13 -32.63 8.39
C LYS A 373 -28.80 -32.35 7.04
N ALA A 374 -28.05 -31.80 6.08
CA ALA A 374 -28.57 -31.50 4.75
C ALA A 374 -28.98 -32.77 3.99
N ILE A 375 -28.15 -33.82 4.02
CA ILE A 375 -28.49 -35.14 3.45
C ILE A 375 -29.75 -35.70 4.09
N LYS A 376 -29.85 -35.62 5.42
CA LYS A 376 -31.04 -36.10 6.14
C LYS A 376 -32.31 -35.34 5.72
N ARG A 377 -32.27 -34.02 5.69
CA ARG A 377 -33.40 -33.17 5.25
C ARG A 377 -33.78 -33.49 3.80
N MET A 378 -32.80 -33.59 2.90
CA MET A 378 -33.06 -33.94 1.50
C MET A 378 -33.74 -35.32 1.34
N ARG A 379 -33.33 -36.31 2.14
CA ARG A 379 -34.02 -37.63 2.18
C ARG A 379 -35.45 -37.53 2.66
N GLU A 380 -35.70 -36.71 3.69
CA GLU A 380 -37.05 -36.46 4.21
C GLU A 380 -37.93 -35.76 3.15
N PHE A 381 -37.39 -34.78 2.43
CA PHE A 381 -38.06 -34.11 1.33
C PHE A 381 -38.37 -35.08 0.18
N ASN A 382 -37.39 -35.90 -0.22
CA ASN A 382 -37.53 -36.86 -1.31
C ASN A 382 -38.45 -38.06 -0.96
N ALA A 383 -38.72 -38.31 0.32
CA ALA A 383 -39.67 -39.34 0.75
C ALA A 383 -41.11 -39.05 0.30
N GLN A 384 -41.44 -37.78 0.05
CA GLN A 384 -42.73 -37.35 -0.49
C GLN A 384 -42.52 -36.79 -1.91
N PRO A 385 -42.46 -37.64 -2.95
CA PRO A 385 -42.25 -37.17 -4.31
C PRO A 385 -43.48 -36.40 -4.80
N PHE A 386 -43.24 -35.30 -5.51
CA PHE A 386 -44.29 -34.52 -6.17
C PHE A 386 -45.15 -35.40 -7.10
N ARG A 387 -46.47 -35.30 -6.96
CA ARG A 387 -47.47 -36.06 -7.71
C ARG A 387 -48.16 -35.15 -8.73
N ASP A 388 -48.79 -34.08 -8.27
CA ASP A 388 -49.56 -33.15 -9.10
C ASP A 388 -49.77 -31.80 -8.41
N VAL A 389 -49.89 -30.72 -9.20
CA VAL A 389 -50.11 -29.33 -8.75
C VAL A 389 -51.44 -29.18 -7.99
N LEU A 390 -52.42 -30.04 -8.27
CA LEU A 390 -53.73 -30.02 -7.60
C LEU A 390 -53.73 -30.71 -6.23
N VAL A 391 -52.70 -31.52 -5.94
CA VAL A 391 -52.63 -32.36 -4.75
C VAL A 391 -51.56 -31.86 -3.79
N ASP A 392 -50.42 -31.46 -4.34
CA ASP A 392 -49.25 -31.03 -3.57
C ASP A 392 -49.05 -29.52 -3.69
N ASP A 393 -48.41 -28.91 -2.68
CA ASP A 393 -48.03 -27.50 -2.76
C ASP A 393 -46.78 -27.35 -3.65
N PRO A 394 -46.90 -26.77 -4.87
CA PRO A 394 -45.76 -26.62 -5.76
C PRO A 394 -44.69 -25.70 -5.19
N ALA A 395 -45.05 -24.74 -4.33
CA ALA A 395 -44.09 -23.84 -3.69
C ALA A 395 -43.21 -24.60 -2.70
N GLU A 396 -43.78 -25.54 -1.93
CA GLU A 396 -43.01 -26.38 -1.01
C GLU A 396 -41.97 -27.22 -1.74
N HIS A 397 -42.35 -27.90 -2.82
CA HIS A 397 -41.39 -28.70 -3.61
C HIS A 397 -40.30 -27.85 -4.29
N ALA A 398 -40.63 -26.62 -4.68
CA ALA A 398 -39.63 -25.69 -5.18
C ALA A 398 -38.65 -25.25 -4.08
N ARG A 399 -39.14 -24.93 -2.88
CA ARG A 399 -38.29 -24.58 -1.73
C ARG A 399 -37.33 -25.70 -1.35
N GLN A 400 -37.81 -26.94 -1.31
CA GLN A 400 -37.00 -28.14 -1.05
C GLN A 400 -35.88 -28.31 -2.10
N PHE A 401 -36.20 -28.12 -3.38
CA PHE A 401 -35.19 -28.20 -4.45
C PHE A 401 -34.14 -27.09 -4.33
N TRP A 402 -34.55 -25.84 -4.13
CA TRP A 402 -33.60 -24.72 -4.01
C TRP A 402 -32.70 -24.84 -2.78
N TYR A 403 -33.22 -25.32 -1.66
CA TYR A 403 -32.42 -25.68 -0.49
C TYR A 403 -31.34 -26.70 -0.86
N GLY A 404 -31.73 -27.81 -1.48
CA GLY A 404 -30.80 -28.87 -1.88
C GLY A 404 -29.73 -28.39 -2.86
N LEU A 405 -30.14 -27.60 -3.86
CA LEU A 405 -29.21 -27.00 -4.83
C LEU A 405 -28.24 -26.05 -4.13
N LYS A 406 -28.71 -25.16 -3.26
CA LYS A 406 -27.84 -24.24 -2.51
C LYS A 406 -26.79 -25.02 -1.72
N LYS A 407 -27.22 -26.02 -0.95
CA LYS A 407 -26.33 -26.86 -0.13
C LYS A 407 -25.31 -27.62 -0.96
N LEU A 408 -25.73 -28.23 -2.07
CA LEU A 408 -24.81 -28.91 -2.97
C LEU A 408 -23.73 -27.96 -3.51
N LEU A 409 -24.10 -26.75 -3.94
CA LEU A 409 -23.15 -25.78 -4.48
C LEU A 409 -22.17 -25.30 -3.41
N VAL A 410 -22.66 -24.95 -2.21
CA VAL A 410 -21.83 -24.54 -1.07
C VAL A 410 -20.84 -25.63 -0.70
N PHE A 411 -21.32 -26.85 -0.44
CA PHE A 411 -20.44 -27.93 -0.01
C PHE A 411 -19.49 -28.43 -1.12
N ALA A 412 -19.85 -28.27 -2.40
CA ALA A 412 -18.94 -28.58 -3.49
C ALA A 412 -17.79 -27.57 -3.60
N GLU A 413 -18.06 -26.28 -3.35
CA GLU A 413 -17.03 -25.23 -3.29
C GLU A 413 -16.15 -25.39 -2.03
N ASP A 414 -16.77 -25.67 -0.88
CA ASP A 414 -16.10 -25.83 0.43
C ASP A 414 -15.53 -27.26 0.65
N ALA A 415 -15.54 -28.11 -0.38
CA ALA A 415 -15.12 -29.51 -0.26
C ALA A 415 -13.64 -29.65 0.11
N ILE A 416 -12.82 -28.68 -0.31
CA ILE A 416 -11.37 -28.65 -0.13
C ILE A 416 -11.02 -27.33 0.54
N ASP A 417 -10.44 -27.44 1.74
CA ASP A 417 -9.91 -26.31 2.48
C ASP A 417 -8.47 -26.05 2.02
N ILE A 418 -8.18 -24.79 1.71
CA ILE A 418 -6.92 -24.35 1.12
C ILE A 418 -6.36 -23.24 2.00
N ASP A 419 -5.20 -23.48 2.61
CA ASP A 419 -4.51 -22.44 3.39
C ASP A 419 -3.75 -21.47 2.46
N GLU A 420 -4.50 -20.52 1.89
CA GLU A 420 -3.97 -19.51 0.96
C GLU A 420 -2.91 -18.58 1.59
N ARG A 421 -2.76 -18.56 2.93
CA ARG A 421 -1.76 -17.71 3.60
C ARG A 421 -0.33 -18.01 3.15
N LYS A 422 -0.04 -19.28 2.81
CA LYS A 422 1.27 -19.66 2.27
C LYS A 422 1.49 -19.14 0.85
N TRP A 423 0.41 -19.06 0.06
CA TRP A 423 0.43 -18.45 -1.25
C TRP A 423 0.64 -16.94 -1.14
N ASP A 424 -0.16 -16.25 -0.31
CA ASP A 424 -0.02 -14.81 -0.08
C ASP A 424 1.39 -14.45 0.39
N ALA A 425 1.90 -15.18 1.39
CA ALA A 425 3.24 -14.97 1.90
C ALA A 425 4.33 -15.24 0.84
N PHE A 426 4.08 -16.15 -0.11
CA PHE A 426 4.99 -16.37 -1.24
C PHE A 426 4.96 -15.19 -2.20
N VAL A 427 3.77 -14.68 -2.57
CA VAL A 427 3.63 -13.51 -3.44
C VAL A 427 4.30 -12.29 -2.82
N ASP A 428 4.11 -12.05 -1.51
CA ASP A 428 4.76 -10.95 -0.80
C ASP A 428 6.30 -11.06 -0.83
N ARG A 429 6.84 -12.28 -0.73
CA ARG A 429 8.29 -12.51 -0.86
C ARG A 429 8.80 -12.27 -2.29
N VAL A 430 8.01 -12.65 -3.30
CA VAL A 430 8.31 -12.37 -4.71
C VAL A 430 8.31 -10.88 -4.98
N GLU A 431 7.29 -10.17 -4.50
CA GLU A 431 7.18 -8.71 -4.58
C GLU A 431 8.38 -8.03 -3.93
N PHE A 432 8.73 -8.44 -2.70
CA PHE A 432 9.89 -7.92 -1.99
C PHE A 432 11.19 -8.16 -2.75
N ALA A 433 11.40 -9.36 -3.32
CA ALA A 433 12.60 -9.66 -4.10
C ALA A 433 12.71 -8.78 -5.36
N ALA A 434 11.59 -8.57 -6.07
CA ALA A 434 11.54 -7.68 -7.23
C ALA A 434 11.84 -6.22 -6.85
N GLN A 435 11.27 -5.72 -5.76
CA GLN A 435 11.55 -4.38 -5.24
C GLN A 435 13.02 -4.25 -4.80
N GLN A 436 13.57 -5.26 -4.12
CA GLN A 436 14.93 -5.27 -3.62
C GLN A 436 15.96 -5.18 -4.76
N ALA A 437 15.73 -5.90 -5.86
CA ALA A 437 16.57 -5.83 -7.06
C ALA A 437 16.62 -4.40 -7.64
N MET A 438 15.54 -3.64 -7.50
CA MET A 438 15.43 -2.29 -8.05
C MET A 438 15.97 -1.18 -7.13
N VAL A 439 16.22 -1.45 -5.84
CA VAL A 439 16.62 -0.40 -4.85
C VAL A 439 17.81 0.43 -5.32
N VAL A 440 18.84 -0.22 -5.87
CA VAL A 440 20.07 0.46 -6.32
C VAL A 440 19.81 1.37 -7.53
N PHE A 441 18.97 0.93 -8.46
CA PHE A 441 18.60 1.69 -9.65
C PHE A 441 17.68 2.86 -9.31
N VAL A 442 16.66 2.62 -8.50
CA VAL A 442 15.71 3.64 -8.02
C VAL A 442 16.43 4.80 -7.33
N ARG A 443 17.48 4.48 -6.54
CA ARG A 443 18.33 5.49 -5.88
C ARG A 443 19.22 6.28 -6.83
N GLN A 444 19.32 5.93 -8.10
CA GLN A 444 20.13 6.61 -9.11
C GLN A 444 19.32 7.20 -10.27
N MET A 445 18.12 6.68 -10.54
CA MET A 445 17.23 7.14 -11.62
C MET A 445 16.77 8.59 -11.46
N ASP A 446 16.62 9.26 -12.60
CA ASP A 446 15.87 10.51 -12.70
C ASP A 446 14.34 10.26 -12.79
N ALA A 447 13.56 11.34 -12.91
CA ALA A 447 12.11 11.23 -12.98
C ALA A 447 11.64 10.61 -14.31
N GLY A 448 12.22 11.00 -15.44
CA GLY A 448 11.87 10.48 -16.76
C GLY A 448 12.12 8.98 -16.89
N GLN A 449 13.27 8.51 -16.41
CA GLN A 449 13.61 7.09 -16.34
C GLN A 449 12.62 6.30 -15.46
N ALA A 450 12.23 6.86 -14.31
CA ALA A 450 11.26 6.23 -13.42
C ALA A 450 9.87 6.11 -14.08
N PHE A 451 9.42 7.14 -14.80
CA PHE A 451 8.16 7.09 -15.56
C PHE A 451 8.24 6.11 -16.72
N GLN A 452 9.35 6.06 -17.45
CA GLN A 452 9.51 5.13 -18.56
C GLN A 452 9.55 3.68 -18.05
N PHE A 453 10.25 3.41 -16.95
CA PHE A 453 10.27 2.07 -16.34
C PHE A 453 8.86 1.58 -15.97
N ARG A 454 8.03 2.46 -15.40
CA ARG A 454 6.61 2.13 -15.14
C ARG A 454 5.88 1.75 -16.43
N ARG A 455 6.08 2.51 -17.51
CA ARG A 455 5.47 2.20 -18.81
C ARG A 455 5.97 0.89 -19.38
N ASP A 456 7.26 0.59 -19.24
CA ASP A 456 7.84 -0.67 -19.71
C ASP A 456 7.25 -1.87 -18.95
N LEU A 457 6.91 -1.72 -17.66
CA LEU A 457 6.16 -2.72 -16.89
C LEU A 457 4.72 -2.90 -17.43
N GLU A 458 4.03 -1.80 -17.74
CA GLU A 458 2.70 -1.84 -18.36
C GLU A 458 2.74 -2.53 -19.74
N ASP A 459 3.77 -2.25 -20.55
CA ASP A 459 3.96 -2.86 -21.87
C ASP A 459 4.31 -4.37 -21.77
N LEU A 460 5.03 -4.79 -20.73
CA LEU A 460 5.28 -6.21 -20.45
C LEU A 460 4.00 -6.97 -20.09
N LEU A 461 3.05 -6.32 -19.40
CA LEU A 461 1.74 -6.91 -19.14
C LEU A 461 0.97 -7.09 -20.46
N GLY A 462 0.95 -6.04 -21.31
CA GLY A 462 0.27 -6.07 -22.61
C GLY A 462 0.90 -7.02 -23.64
N SER A 463 2.20 -7.32 -23.52
CA SER A 463 2.91 -8.27 -24.40
C SER A 463 2.74 -9.74 -23.97
N SER A 464 2.17 -9.98 -22.78
CA SER A 464 1.97 -11.32 -22.22
C SER A 464 0.53 -11.85 -22.40
N GLU A 465 -0.38 -11.05 -22.94
CA GLU A 465 -1.68 -11.48 -23.48
C GLU A 465 -1.55 -11.99 -24.92
#